data_AF-A0A1Q3R4C8-F1
#
_entry.id   AF-A0A1Q3R4C8-F1
#
_cell.length_a   1.000
_cell.length_b   1.000
_cell.length_c   1.000
_cell.angle_alpha   90.00
_cell.angle_beta   90.00
_cell.angle_gamma   90.00
#
_symmetry.space_group_name_H-M   'P 1'
#
loop_
_entity.id
_entity.type
_entity.pdbx_description
1 polymer ?
#
loop_
_entity_poly.entity_id
_entity_poly.type
_entity_poly.pdbx_seq_one_letter_code
_entity_poly.pdbx_strand_id
1 'polypeptide(L)'
;MTPTTDTARIRREHLRWLVVLTLNNARPIGALEGPILAVAQSEYPDATPLELRRELDYLAGRELVQLAKQPGGRWHATLTRAGVDLAEYTTDCEPGIARPARYW
;
A
#
# COMPACT_ATOMS: atom_id res chain seq x y z
N MET A 1 -24.58 11.00 19.15
CA MET A 1 -24.56 10.53 17.75
C MET A 1 -23.26 9.80 17.55
N THR A 2 -23.27 8.46 17.61
CA THR A 2 -22.06 7.65 17.41
C THR A 2 -21.64 7.84 15.96
N PRO A 3 -20.40 8.27 15.65
CA PRO A 3 -19.98 8.43 14.27
C PRO A 3 -20.11 7.08 13.57
N THR A 4 -20.87 7.03 12.48
CA THR A 4 -20.94 5.84 11.63
C THR A 4 -19.54 5.57 11.08
N THR A 5 -18.94 4.46 11.50
CA THR A 5 -17.61 4.04 11.06
C THR A 5 -17.63 3.83 9.55
N ASP A 6 -16.92 4.68 8.80
CA ASP A 6 -16.71 4.49 7.37
C ASP A 6 -15.70 3.35 7.16
N THR A 7 -16.23 2.13 7.08
CA THR A 7 -15.46 0.89 6.90
C THR A 7 -14.74 0.86 5.55
N ALA A 8 -15.32 1.47 4.52
CA ALA A 8 -14.72 1.53 3.19
C ALA A 8 -13.49 2.42 3.18
N ARG A 9 -13.53 3.58 3.85
CA ARG A 9 -12.36 4.44 4.03
C ARG A 9 -11.25 3.72 4.81
N ILE A 10 -11.59 3.10 5.94
CA ILE A 10 -10.63 2.36 6.77
C ILE A 10 -9.91 1.28 5.95
N ARG A 11 -10.67 0.49 5.18
CA ARG A 11 -10.11 -0.55 4.31
C ARG A 11 -9.14 0.00 3.28
N ARG A 12 -9.50 1.06 2.55
CA ARG A 12 -8.61 1.69 1.55
C ARG A 12 -7.31 2.18 2.17
N GLU A 13 -7.41 2.89 3.29
CA GLU A 13 -6.24 3.42 4.00
C GLU A 13 -5.34 2.30 4.55
N HIS A 14 -5.93 1.21 5.04
CA HIS A 14 -5.18 0.05 5.52
C HIS A 14 -4.51 -0.72 4.38
N LEU A 15 -5.20 -0.97 3.27
CA LEU A 15 -4.62 -1.61 2.09
C LEU A 15 -3.39 -0.84 1.57
N ARG A 16 -3.44 0.49 1.53
CA ARG A 16 -2.28 1.31 1.16
C ARG A 16 -1.10 1.11 2.10
N TRP A 17 -1.37 1.03 3.40
CA TRP A 17 -0.32 0.75 4.38
C TRP A 17 0.27 -0.65 4.22
N LEU A 18 -0.57 -1.68 4.01
CA LEU A 18 -0.12 -3.04 3.74
C LEU A 18 0.77 -3.12 2.48
N VAL A 19 0.42 -2.40 1.42
CA VAL A 19 1.26 -2.29 0.21
C VAL A 19 2.63 -1.71 0.56
N VAL A 20 2.67 -0.57 1.25
CA VAL A 20 3.93 0.10 1.64
C VAL A 20 4.79 -0.84 2.50
N LEU A 21 4.19 -1.49 3.50
CA LEU A 21 4.91 -2.41 4.38
C LEU A 21 5.41 -3.66 3.63
N THR A 22 4.60 -4.23 2.75
CA THR A 22 4.99 -5.38 1.92
C THR A 22 6.19 -5.02 1.06
N LEU A 23 6.13 -3.88 0.36
CA LEU A 23 7.22 -3.43 -0.50
C LEU A 23 8.47 -3.04 0.28
N ASN A 24 8.34 -2.54 1.51
CA ASN A 24 9.49 -2.29 2.37
C ASN A 24 10.23 -3.59 2.72
N ASN A 25 9.50 -4.66 3.04
CA ASN A 25 10.08 -5.97 3.30
C ASN A 25 10.65 -6.65 2.04
N ALA A 26 10.19 -6.25 0.85
CA ALA A 26 10.66 -6.76 -0.43
C ALA A 26 11.85 -5.97 -1.01
N ARG A 27 12.36 -4.94 -0.31
CA ARG A 27 13.52 -4.17 -0.76
C ARG A 27 14.78 -5.05 -0.85
N PRO A 28 15.70 -4.75 -1.80
CA PRO A 28 15.65 -3.65 -2.77
C PRO A 28 14.85 -3.96 -4.04
N ILE A 29 14.41 -5.21 -4.23
CA ILE A 29 13.88 -5.70 -5.51
C ILE A 29 12.44 -5.25 -5.76
N GLY A 30 11.63 -5.14 -4.71
CA GLY A 30 10.18 -4.95 -4.83
C GLY A 30 9.45 -6.27 -5.06
N ALA A 31 8.21 -6.20 -5.53
CA ALA A 31 7.38 -7.38 -5.70
C ALA A 31 6.47 -7.29 -6.92
N LEU A 32 6.15 -8.44 -7.50
CA LEU A 32 4.98 -8.58 -8.37
C LEU A 32 3.71 -8.39 -7.52
N GLU A 33 2.62 -7.95 -8.14
CA GLU A 33 1.35 -7.70 -7.45
C GLU A 33 0.74 -8.94 -6.76
N GLY A 34 1.10 -10.15 -7.19
CA GLY A 34 0.60 -11.41 -6.61
C GLY A 34 0.93 -11.56 -5.11
N PRO A 35 2.21 -11.53 -4.72
CA PRO A 35 2.60 -11.48 -3.30
C PRO A 35 1.96 -10.33 -2.51
N ILE A 36 1.82 -9.15 -3.11
CA ILE A 36 1.17 -8.00 -2.46
C ILE A 36 -0.31 -8.30 -2.20
N LEU A 37 -0.99 -8.91 -3.18
CA LEU A 37 -2.38 -9.35 -3.05
C LEU A 37 -2.52 -10.43 -1.97
N ALA A 38 -1.59 -11.37 -1.88
CA ALA A 38 -1.62 -12.41 -0.85
C ALA A 38 -1.53 -11.82 0.57
N VAL A 39 -0.69 -10.80 0.79
CA VAL A 39 -0.66 -10.07 2.07
C VAL A 39 -1.98 -9.33 2.32
N ALA A 40 -2.50 -8.62 1.31
CA ALA A 40 -3.80 -7.95 1.44
C ALA A 40 -4.93 -8.94 1.79
N GLN A 41 -4.92 -10.14 1.19
CA GLN A 41 -5.91 -11.19 1.43
C GLN A 41 -5.79 -11.87 2.79
N SER A 42 -4.63 -11.79 3.45
CA SER A 42 -4.49 -12.27 4.82
C SER A 42 -5.29 -11.44 5.84
N GLU A 43 -5.47 -10.14 5.55
CA GLU A 43 -6.27 -9.21 6.35
C GLU A 43 -7.70 -9.06 5.81
N TYR A 44 -7.84 -9.13 4.49
CA TYR A 44 -9.09 -8.94 3.77
C TYR A 44 -9.30 -10.06 2.73
N PRO A 45 -9.86 -11.23 3.12
CA PRO A 45 -9.95 -12.40 2.25
C PRO A 45 -10.67 -12.17 0.90
N ASP A 46 -11.53 -11.16 0.83
CA ASP A 46 -12.28 -10.74 -0.35
C ASP A 46 -11.55 -9.69 -1.21
N ALA A 47 -10.33 -9.29 -0.85
CA ALA A 47 -9.54 -8.32 -1.61
C ALA A 47 -9.28 -8.82 -3.04
N THR A 48 -9.54 -7.93 -4.00
CA THR A 48 -9.46 -8.26 -5.43
C THR A 48 -8.23 -7.63 -6.09
N PRO A 49 -7.74 -8.18 -7.21
CA PRO A 49 -6.66 -7.56 -7.99
C PRO A 49 -6.99 -6.12 -8.42
N LEU A 50 -8.24 -5.82 -8.77
CA LEU A 50 -8.66 -4.48 -9.18
C LEU A 50 -8.59 -3.48 -8.01
N GLU A 51 -9.04 -3.90 -6.82
CA GLU A 51 -8.91 -3.10 -5.60
C GLU A 51 -7.44 -2.79 -5.30
N LEU A 52 -6.58 -3.81 -5.30
CA LEU A 52 -5.15 -3.63 -5.09
C LEU A 52 -4.52 -2.67 -6.10
N ARG A 53 -4.82 -2.83 -7.40
CA ARG A 53 -4.26 -1.98 -8.47
C ARG A 53 -4.66 -0.52 -8.32
N ARG A 54 -5.88 -0.23 -7.85
CA ARG A 54 -6.31 1.15 -7.56
C ARG A 54 -5.46 1.77 -6.46
N GLU A 55 -5.18 1.02 -5.39
CA GLU A 55 -4.34 1.53 -4.30
C GLU A 55 -2.86 1.64 -4.70
N LEU A 56 -2.35 0.74 -5.55
CA LEU A 56 -1.02 0.86 -6.16
C LEU A 56 -0.92 2.12 -7.04
N ASP A 57 -1.89 2.38 -7.92
CA ASP A 57 -1.92 3.59 -8.75
C ASP A 57 -2.02 4.86 -7.87
N TYR A 58 -2.81 4.84 -6.79
CA TYR A 58 -2.87 5.97 -5.84
C TYR A 58 -1.51 6.25 -5.19
N LEU A 59 -0.82 5.21 -4.70
CA LEU A 59 0.50 5.35 -4.08
C LEU A 59 1.57 5.78 -5.09
N ALA A 60 1.43 5.38 -6.35
CA ALA A 60 2.28 5.88 -7.43
C ALA A 60 2.04 7.36 -7.71
N GLY A 61 0.78 7.82 -7.71
CA GLY A 61 0.43 9.24 -7.81
C GLY A 61 0.94 10.08 -6.63
N ARG A 62 1.22 9.45 -5.49
CA ARG A 62 1.87 10.05 -4.32
C ARG A 62 3.40 9.96 -4.35
N GLU A 63 3.98 9.43 -5.43
CA GLU A 63 5.41 9.19 -5.57
C GLU A 63 6.02 8.27 -4.49
N LEU A 64 5.20 7.44 -3.83
CA LEU A 64 5.65 6.50 -2.79
C LEU A 64 6.04 5.14 -3.39
N VAL A 65 5.43 4.78 -4.51
CA VAL A 65 5.64 3.52 -5.23
C VAL A 65 5.94 3.79 -6.69
N GLN A 66 6.90 3.07 -7.27
CA GLN A 66 7.10 3.04 -8.71
C GLN A 66 6.49 1.76 -9.28
N LEU A 67 5.75 1.89 -10.39
CA LEU A 67 5.07 0.78 -11.05
C LEU A 67 5.67 0.49 -12.42
N ALA A 68 6.03 -0.78 -12.66
CA ALA A 68 6.36 -1.30 -13.97
C ALA A 68 5.23 -2.24 -14.43
N LYS A 69 4.43 -1.78 -15.40
CA LYS A 69 3.32 -2.54 -15.99
C LYS A 69 3.88 -3.40 -17.13
N GLN A 70 3.95 -4.72 -16.93
CA GLN A 70 4.55 -5.64 -17.90
C GLN A 70 3.58 -5.92 -19.07
N PRO A 71 4.09 -6.28 -20.28
CA PRO A 71 3.25 -6.58 -21.44
C PRO A 71 2.20 -7.68 -21.20
N GLY A 72 2.49 -8.65 -20.31
CA GLY A 72 1.55 -9.69 -19.90
C GLY A 72 0.47 -9.24 -18.91
N GLY A 73 0.34 -7.94 -18.65
CA GLY A 73 -0.67 -7.35 -17.77
C GLY A 73 -0.35 -7.44 -16.27
N ARG A 74 0.78 -8.05 -15.88
CA ARG A 74 1.25 -8.11 -14.50
C ARG A 74 1.93 -6.81 -14.09
N TRP A 75 1.72 -6.39 -12.85
CA TRP A 75 2.36 -5.20 -12.30
C TRP A 75 3.50 -5.60 -11.35
N HIS A 76 4.63 -4.93 -11.51
CA HIS A 76 5.72 -4.96 -10.55
C HIS A 76 5.80 -3.61 -9.84
N ALA A 77 5.97 -3.62 -8.53
CA ALA A 77 6.00 -2.42 -7.70
C ALA A 77 7.27 -2.38 -6.83
N THR A 78 7.85 -1.19 -6.68
CA THR A 78 9.00 -0.91 -5.79
C THR A 78 8.71 0.33 -4.95
N LEU A 79 9.27 0.42 -3.75
CA LEU A 79 9.27 1.70 -3.02
C LEU A 79 10.23 2.69 -3.67
N THR A 80 9.80 3.95 -3.74
CA THR A 80 10.69 5.08 -4.00
C THR A 80 11.43 5.47 -2.72
N ARG A 81 12.35 6.43 -2.80
CA ARG A 81 12.94 7.07 -1.60
C ARG A 81 11.86 7.57 -0.63
N ALA A 82 10.84 8.27 -1.14
CA ALA A 82 9.77 8.82 -0.31
C ALA A 82 8.92 7.70 0.34
N GLY A 83 8.69 6.60 -0.39
CA GLY A 83 8.01 5.42 0.16
C GLY A 83 8.81 4.75 1.29
N VAL A 84 10.13 4.69 1.14
CA VAL A 84 11.03 4.20 2.21
C VAL A 84 10.95 5.10 3.43
N ASP A 85 11.07 6.42 3.24
CA ASP A 85 11.01 7.39 4.34
C ASP A 85 9.68 7.31 5.10
N LEU A 86 8.58 7.10 4.37
CA LEU A 86 7.26 6.87 4.97
C LEU A 86 7.21 5.58 5.80
N ALA A 87 7.73 4.47 5.27
CA ALA A 87 7.75 3.17 5.94
C ALA A 87 8.65 3.17 7.19
N GLU A 88 9.78 3.87 7.14
CA GLU A 88 10.79 3.92 8.21
C GLU A 88 10.50 5.02 9.24
N TYR A 89 9.36 5.73 9.13
CA TYR A 89 8.95 6.80 10.04
C TYR A 89 9.94 7.98 10.08
N THR A 90 10.63 8.26 8.97
CA THR A 90 11.53 9.42 8.85
C THR A 90 10.82 10.66 8.33
N THR A 91 9.60 10.51 7.81
CA THR A 91 8.70 11.60 7.40
C THR A 91 7.29 11.43 7.96
N ASP A 92 6.50 12.50 7.95
CA ASP A 92 5.09 12.47 8.31
C ASP A 92 4.25 11.67 7.32
N CYS A 93 3.17 11.08 7.81
CA CYS A 93 2.19 10.40 6.97
C CYS A 93 1.02 11.34 6.70
N GLU A 94 0.92 11.82 5.47
CA GLU A 94 -0.27 12.52 5.00
C GLU A 94 -1.53 11.64 5.09
N PRO A 95 -2.73 12.24 5.20
CA PRO A 95 -4.00 11.54 5.18
C PRO A 95 -4.15 10.57 4.00
N GLY A 96 -4.99 9.56 4.19
CA GLY A 96 -5.25 8.55 3.16
C GLY A 96 -4.38 7.31 3.26
N ILE A 97 -3.50 7.17 4.26
CA ILE A 97 -2.77 5.92 4.56
C ILE A 97 -2.90 5.65 6.06
N ALA A 98 -3.28 4.44 6.44
CA ALA A 98 -3.44 4.05 7.84
C ALA A 98 -2.08 3.62 8.45
N ARG A 99 -1.06 4.47 8.35
CA ARG A 99 0.22 4.24 9.06
C ARG A 99 -0.03 4.40 10.57
N PRO A 100 0.26 3.39 11.41
CA PRO A 100 0.14 3.51 12.86
C PRO A 100 0.96 4.69 13.40
N ALA A 101 0.53 5.34 14.48
CA ALA A 101 1.34 6.34 15.15
C ALA A 101 2.47 5.66 15.95
N ARG A 102 3.65 6.29 15.98
CA ARG A 102 4.75 5.86 16.84
C ARG A 102 4.57 6.53 18.21
N TYR A 103 4.43 5.73 19.27
CA TYR A 103 4.10 6.21 20.63
C TYR A 103 5.30 6.26 21.59
N TRP A 104 6.52 6.14 21.08
CA TRP A 104 7.76 6.14 21.88
C TRP A 104 8.76 7.16 21.35
#